data_AF-A0A381ZS64-F1
#
_entry.id   AF-A0A381ZS64-F1
#
_cell.length_a   1.000
_cell.length_b   1.000
_cell.length_c   1.000
_cell.angle_alpha   90.00
_cell.angle_beta   90.00
_cell.angle_gamma   90.00
#
_symmetry.space_group_name_H-M   'P 1'
#
loop_
_entity.id
_entity.type
_entity.pdbx_description
1 polymer ?
#
loop_
_entity_poly.entity_id
_entity_poly.type
_entity_poly.pdbx_seq_one_letter_code
_entity_poly.pdbx_strand_id
1 'polypeptide(L)' 'MSEKSPVYFKQLLSGIDLGTQDPSARSMANFLYLIGDQETRECVVVDPAWDIDGILKVVEED' A
#
# COMPACT_ATOMS: atom_id res chain seq x y z
N MET A 1 -4.84 28.52 6.28
CA MET A 1 -5.58 27.30 5.88
C MET A 1 -4.54 26.25 5.64
N SER A 2 -4.68 25.05 6.22
CA SER A 2 -3.69 23.98 6.01
C SER A 2 -3.69 23.64 4.52
N GLU A 3 -2.57 23.87 3.84
CA GLU A 3 -2.43 23.40 2.47
C GLU A 3 -2.60 21.88 2.49
N LYS A 4 -3.51 21.35 1.66
CA LYS A 4 -3.63 19.91 1.48
C LYS A 4 -2.27 19.43 1.01
N SER A 5 -1.66 18.49 1.76
CA SER A 5 -0.46 17.84 1.28
C SER A 5 -0.79 17.16 -0.05
N PRO A 6 -0.10 17.48 -1.15
CA PRO A 6 -0.42 16.93 -2.48
C PRO A 6 -0.16 15.42 -2.54
N VAL A 7 0.63 14.90 -1.60
CA VAL A 7 1.04 13.50 -1.54
C VAL A 7 0.01 12.67 -0.79
N TYR A 8 -0.54 11.67 -1.46
CA TYR A 8 -1.19 10.52 -0.85
C TYR A 8 -0.13 9.56 -0.30
N PHE A 9 -0.32 9.09 0.94
CA PHE A 9 0.57 8.14 1.59
C PHE A 9 -0.26 7.12 2.38
N LYS A 10 -0.04 5.84 2.10
CA LYS A 10 -0.58 4.73 2.90
C LYS A 10 0.51 3.70 3.18
N GLN A 11 0.61 3.28 4.43
CA GLN A 11 1.47 2.19 4.87
C GLN A 11 0.61 0.95 5.12
N LEU A 12 1.09 -0.21 4.66
CA LEU A 12 0.44 -1.51 4.85
C LEU A 12 1.47 -2.51 5.40
N LEU A 13 1.04 -3.40 6.30
CA LEU A 13 1.88 -4.42 6.91
C LEU A 13 1.58 -5.80 6.32
N SER A 14 2.63 -6.46 5.82
CA SER A 14 2.54 -7.83 5.30
C SER A 14 2.08 -8.82 6.36
N GLY A 15 1.16 -9.70 5.99
CA GLY A 15 0.54 -10.69 6.86
C GLY A 15 -0.53 -10.13 7.81
N ILE A 16 -0.79 -8.82 7.80
CA ILE A 16 -1.83 -8.17 8.62
C ILE A 16 -2.83 -7.42 7.74
N ASP A 17 -2.36 -6.50 6.91
CA ASP A 17 -3.22 -5.72 6.00
C ASP A 17 -3.35 -6.40 4.63
N LEU A 18 -2.27 -7.07 4.18
CA LEU A 18 -2.17 -7.76 2.89
C LEU A 18 -1.53 -9.14 3.08
N GLY A 19 -1.80 -10.09 2.19
CA GLY A 19 -1.18 -11.42 2.26
C GLY A 19 -1.48 -12.16 3.56
N THR A 20 -2.65 -11.92 4.17
CA THR A 20 -3.02 -12.44 5.50
C THR A 20 -3.03 -13.97 5.59
N GLN A 21 -3.18 -14.65 4.46
CA GLN A 21 -3.17 -16.10 4.34
C GLN A 21 -1.78 -16.67 4.00
N ASP A 22 -0.78 -15.82 3.77
CA ASP A 22 0.59 -16.24 3.47
C ASP A 22 1.42 -16.30 4.77
N PRO A 23 1.87 -17.49 5.21
CA PRO A 23 2.68 -17.64 6.41
C PRO A 23 4.03 -16.89 6.34
N SER A 24 4.59 -16.76 5.13
CA SER A 24 5.86 -16.05 4.89
C SER A 24 5.67 -14.55 5.03
N ALA A 25 4.57 -14.01 4.49
CA ALA A 25 4.21 -12.59 4.68
C ALA A 25 4.08 -12.24 6.16
N ARG A 26 3.42 -13.11 6.93
CA ARG A 26 3.24 -12.94 8.37
C ARG A 26 4.53 -13.10 9.19
N SER A 27 5.45 -13.95 8.74
CA SER A 27 6.74 -14.12 9.40
C SER A 27 7.74 -13.00 9.08
N MET A 28 7.78 -12.54 7.83
CA MET A 28 8.72 -11.51 7.39
C MET A 28 8.25 -10.10 7.81
N ALA A 29 6.93 -9.87 7.80
CA ALA A 29 6.28 -8.68 8.33
C ALA A 29 6.87 -7.35 7.79
N ASN A 30 7.19 -7.30 6.49
CA ASN A 30 7.68 -6.08 5.84
C ASN A 30 6.55 -5.08 5.60
N PHE A 31 6.91 -3.79 5.61
CA PHE A 31 6.00 -2.71 5.25
C PHE A 31 6.01 -2.45 3.75
N LEU A 32 4.82 -2.23 3.21
CA LEU A 32 4.57 -1.71 1.88
C LEU A 32 4.12 -0.26 1.99
N TYR A 33 4.48 0.56 0.99
CA TYR A 33 3.99 1.93 0.89
C TYR A 33 3.30 2.18 -0.45
N LEU A 34 2.13 2.82 -0.38
CA LEU A 34 1.49 3.46 -1.53
C LEU A 34 1.77 4.95 -1.43
N ILE A 35 2.42 5.49 -2.46
CA ILE A 35 2.76 6.91 -2.53
C ILE A 35 2.21 7.44 -3.85
N GLY A 36 1.35 8.44 -3.79
CA GLY A 36 0.67 8.95 -4.98
C GLY A 36 0.45 10.44 -4.98
N ASP A 37 0.10 10.95 -6.15
CA ASP A 37 -0.36 12.32 -6.34
C ASP A 37 -1.90 12.34 -6.30
N GLN A 38 -2.46 13.17 -5.43
CA GLN A 38 -3.91 13.29 -5.28
C GLN A 38 -4.60 13.98 -6.47
N GLU A 39 -3.88 14.77 -7.27
CA GLU A 39 -4.45 15.44 -8.45
C GLU A 39 -4.51 14.51 -9.66
N THR A 40 -3.38 13.92 -10.05
CA THR A 40 -3.30 13.02 -11.22
C THR A 40 -3.82 11.62 -10.94
N ARG A 41 -3.91 11.23 -9.65
CA ARG A 41 -4.28 9.89 -9.19
C ARG A 41 -3.30 8.79 -9.65
N GLU A 42 -2.08 9.20 -10.02
CA GLU A 42 -0.98 8.27 -10.26
C GLU A 42 -0.32 7.90 -8.93
N CYS A 43 0.05 6.62 -8.78
CA CYS A 43 0.74 6.15 -7.58
C CYS A 43 1.86 5.17 -7.91
N VAL A 44 2.80 5.07 -6.98
CA VAL A 44 3.89 4.10 -6.97
C VAL A 44 3.72 3.23 -5.73
N VAL A 45 3.91 1.94 -5.92
CA VAL A 45 4.02 0.95 -4.85
C VAL A 45 5.49 0.73 -4.54
N VAL A 46 5.88 0.89 -3.27
CA VAL A 46 7.23 0.62 -2.78
C VAL A 46 7.25 -0.71 -2.04
N ASP A 47 8.18 -1.59 -2.44
CA ASP A 47 8.43 -2.94 -1.90
C ASP A 47 7.28 -3.97 -2.05
N PRO A 48 6.63 -4.11 -3.24
CA PRO A 48 5.51 -5.04 -3.43
C PRO A 48 5.88 -6.49 -3.12
N ALA A 49 5.13 -7.11 -2.20
CA ALA A 49 5.37 -8.48 -1.75
C ALA A 49 4.08 -9.27 -1.47
N TRP A 50 4.15 -10.59 -1.72
CA TRP A 50 3.20 -11.66 -1.37
C TRP A 50 1.78 -11.60 -1.96
N ASP A 51 1.15 -10.43 -2.09
CA ASP A 51 -0.27 -10.29 -2.46
C ASP A 51 -0.51 -9.11 -3.42
N ILE A 52 -0.06 -9.28 -4.66
CA ILE A 52 -0.13 -8.23 -5.69
C ILE A 52 -1.58 -7.84 -6.01
N ASP A 53 -2.48 -8.82 -6.11
CA ASP A 53 -3.89 -8.55 -6.40
C ASP A 53 -4.56 -7.78 -5.24
N GLY A 54 -4.23 -8.11 -3.99
CA GLY A 54 -4.67 -7.35 -2.82
C GLY A 54 -4.15 -5.91 -2.83
N ILE A 55 -2.88 -5.70 -3.21
CA ILE A 55 -2.30 -4.36 -3.36
C ILE A 55 -3.08 -3.55 -4.40
N LEU A 56 -3.32 -4.11 -5.58
CA LEU A 56 -4.06 -3.44 -6.65
C LEU A 56 -5.49 -3.08 -6.19
N LYS A 57 -6.15 -3.99 -5.48
CA LYS A 57 -7.48 -3.74 -4.93
C LYS A 57 -7.50 -2.58 -3.94
N VAL A 58 -6.52 -2.48 -3.04
CA VAL A 58 -6.41 -1.34 -2.11
C VAL A 58 -6.21 -0.03 -2.86
N VAL A 59 -5.41 -0.03 -3.93
CA VAL A 59 -5.20 1.15 -4.79
C VAL A 59 -6.49 1.56 -5.52
N GLU A 60 -7.30 0.61 -5.97
CA GLU A 60 -8.57 0.87 -6.65
C GLU A 60 -9.67 1.43 -5.72
N GLU A 61 -9.64 1.04 -4.44
CA GLU A 61 -10.68 1.40 -3.45
C GLU A 61 -10.46 2.76 -2.76
N ASP A 62 -9.23 3.28 -2.77
CA ASP A 62 -8.85 4.59 -2.19
C ASP A 62 -8.97 5.74 -3.21
#